data_AF-A0A2R6RX26-F1
#
_entry.id   AF-A0A2R6RX26-F1
#
_cell.length_a   1.000
_cell.length_b   1.000
_cell.length_c   1.000
_cell.angle_alpha   90.00
_cell.angle_beta   90.00
_cell.angle_gamma   90.00
#
_symmetry.space_group_name_H-M   'P 1'
#
loop_
_entity.id
_entity.type
_entity.pdbx_description
1 polymer ?
#
loop_
_entity_poly.entity_id
_entity_poly.type
_entity_poly.pdbx_seq_one_letter_code
_entity_poly.pdbx_strand_id
1 'polypeptide(L)'
;MYMAPLLPPPHCASKLITRSDDTEEVVKERLRVYNEMSRSVEEFYRSRGKLLEFDLPGGIPESWPKLLQALNLDDHEDTKSAAA
;
A
#
# COMPACT_ATOMS: atom_id res chain seq x y z
N MET A 1 -0.51 -13.70 -6.39
CA MET A 1 -1.22 -13.49 -5.11
C MET A 1 -2.65 -13.14 -5.42
N TYR A 2 -3.62 -13.80 -4.78
CA TYR A 2 -5.04 -13.46 -4.86
C TYR A 2 -5.42 -12.82 -3.53
N MET A 3 -5.88 -11.57 -3.56
CA MET A 3 -6.45 -10.90 -2.40
C MET A 3 -7.97 -10.98 -2.51
N ALA A 4 -8.61 -11.57 -1.51
CA ALA A 4 -10.07 -11.59 -1.46
C ALA A 4 -10.61 -10.15 -1.36
N PRO A 5 -11.76 -9.85 -2.00
CA PRO A 5 -12.36 -8.52 -1.91
C PRO A 5 -12.74 -8.19 -0.46
N LEU A 6 -12.37 -7.00 -0.01
CA LEU A 6 -12.80 -6.46 1.28
C LEU A 6 -14.21 -5.89 1.14
N LEU A 7 -15.20 -6.77 1.25
CA LEU A 7 -16.61 -6.37 1.18
C LEU A 7 -17.00 -5.55 2.41
N PRO A 8 -17.82 -4.50 2.25
CA PRO A 8 -18.31 -3.73 3.39
C PRO A 8 -19.35 -4.55 4.18
N PRO A 9 -19.71 -4.13 5.40
CA PRO A 9 -20.89 -4.64 6.08
C PRO A 9 -22.14 -4.54 5.18
N PRO A 10 -23.09 -5.50 5.22
CA PRO A 10 -24.23 -5.53 4.28
C PRO A 10 -25.07 -4.24 4.27
N HIS A 11 -25.29 -3.65 5.45
CA HIS A 11 -26.05 -2.40 5.59
C HIS A 11 -25.32 -1.16 5.04
N CYS A 12 -24.03 -1.29 4.69
CA CYS A 12 -23.22 -0.26 4.05
C CYS A 12 -23.07 -0.47 2.53
N ALA A 13 -23.45 -1.64 1.99
CA ALA A 13 -23.23 -1.96 0.58
C ALA A 13 -23.90 -0.97 -0.37
N SER A 14 -25.10 -0.48 -0.01
CA SER A 14 -25.84 0.52 -0.81
C SER A 14 -25.18 1.90 -0.85
N LYS A 15 -24.23 2.17 0.04
CA LYS A 15 -23.46 3.42 0.06
C LYS A 15 -22.21 3.37 -0.82
N LEU A 16 -21.81 2.17 -1.27
CA LEU A 16 -20.65 2.03 -2.15
C LEU A 16 -21.00 2.51 -3.55
N ILE A 17 -20.08 3.27 -4.12
CA ILE A 17 -20.10 3.67 -5.52
C ILE A 17 -18.75 3.28 -6.14
N THR A 18 -18.80 2.88 -7.40
CA THR A 18 -17.59 2.77 -8.22
C THR A 18 -17.38 4.11 -8.89
N ARG A 19 -16.14 4.63 -8.85
CA ARG A 19 -15.83 5.88 -9.56
C ARG A 19 -15.99 5.67 -11.06
N SER A 20 -16.32 6.74 -11.78
CA SER A 20 -16.49 6.66 -13.24
C SER A 20 -15.21 6.25 -13.99
N ASP A 21 -14.04 6.46 -13.39
CA ASP A 21 -12.73 6.11 -13.95
C ASP A 21 -12.19 4.74 -13.51
N ASP A 22 -12.93 3.97 -12.71
CA ASP A 22 -12.57 2.60 -12.31
C ASP A 22 -13.10 1.56 -13.32
N THR A 23 -12.93 1.83 -14.62
CA THR A 23 -13.12 0.86 -15.71
C THR A 23 -11.79 0.19 -16.05
N GLU A 24 -11.82 -1.04 -16.56
CA GLU A 24 -10.60 -1.80 -16.84
C GLU A 24 -9.67 -1.06 -17.81
N GLU A 25 -10.24 -0.44 -18.84
CA GLU A 25 -9.52 0.33 -19.84
C GLU A 25 -8.80 1.53 -19.22
N VAL A 26 -9.50 2.29 -18.37
CA VAL A 26 -8.94 3.47 -17.71
C VAL A 26 -7.90 3.07 -16.66
N VAL A 27 -8.14 1.98 -15.91
CA VAL A 27 -7.16 1.46 -14.94
C VAL A 27 -5.87 1.02 -15.63
N LYS A 28 -5.96 0.30 -16.76
CA LYS A 28 -4.77 -0.11 -17.54
C LYS A 28 -3.98 1.07 -18.04
N GLU A 29 -4.64 2.08 -18.60
CA GLU A 29 -3.98 3.28 -19.09
C GLU A 29 -3.36 4.09 -17.95
N ARG A 30 -4.07 4.22 -16.81
CA ARG A 30 -3.56 4.87 -15.60
C ARG A 30 -2.28 4.21 -15.10
N LEU A 31 -2.22 2.88 -15.06
CA LEU A 31 -1.01 2.14 -14.67
C LEU A 31 0.13 2.34 -15.67
N ARG A 32 -0.15 2.34 -16.98
CA ARG A 32 0.85 2.58 -18.03
C ARG A 32 1.48 3.97 -17.88
N VAL A 33 0.64 5.00 -17.80
CA VAL A 33 1.09 6.39 -17.65
C VAL A 33 1.83 6.60 -16.33
N TYR A 34 1.31 6.06 -15.21
CA TYR A 34 1.99 6.15 -13.93
C TYR A 34 3.41 5.57 -14.00
N ASN A 35 3.57 4.36 -14.53
CA ASN A 35 4.88 3.71 -14.67
C ASN A 35 5.85 4.46 -15.61
N GLU A 36 5.34 5.09 -16.66
CA GLU A 36 6.14 5.90 -17.58
C GLU A 36 6.62 7.19 -16.91
N MET A 37 5.72 7.86 -16.19
CA MET A 37 6.00 9.15 -15.57
C MET A 37 6.79 9.04 -14.25
N SER A 38 6.55 8.01 -13.44
CA SER A 38 7.20 7.82 -12.14
C SER A 38 8.68 7.43 -12.27
N ARG A 39 9.06 6.78 -13.38
CA ARG A 39 10.41 6.22 -13.57
C ARG A 39 11.52 7.26 -13.35
N SER A 40 11.38 8.45 -13.93
CA SER A 40 12.40 9.50 -13.80
C SER A 40 12.56 9.98 -12.35
N VAL A 41 11.46 10.04 -11.60
CA VAL A 41 11.43 10.43 -10.19
C VAL A 41 12.04 9.33 -9.32
N GLU A 42 11.69 8.08 -9.58
CA GLU A 42 12.28 6.93 -8.89
C GLU A 42 13.79 6.85 -9.10
N GLU A 43 14.27 6.98 -10.35
CA GLU A 43 15.70 7.01 -10.68
C GLU A 43 16.43 8.15 -9.97
N PHE A 44 15.82 9.33 -9.91
CA PHE A 44 16.37 10.47 -9.19
C PHE A 44 16.60 10.17 -7.70
N TYR A 45 15.63 9.58 -7.00
CA TYR A 45 15.81 9.21 -5.59
C TYR A 45 16.70 7.99 -5.39
N ARG A 46 16.63 7.00 -6.29
CA ARG A 46 17.47 5.79 -6.29
C ARG A 46 18.96 6.16 -6.40
N SER A 47 19.32 7.05 -7.33
CA SER A 47 20.71 7.51 -7.50
C SER A 47 21.29 8.23 -6.27
N ARG A 48 20.43 8.69 -5.35
CA ARG A 48 20.79 9.38 -4.11
C ARG A 48 20.71 8.48 -2.88
N GLY A 49 20.42 7.19 -3.05
CA GLY A 49 20.19 6.26 -1.94
C GLY A 49 18.98 6.60 -1.07
N LYS A 50 17.98 7.29 -1.65
CA LYS A 50 16.76 7.76 -0.95
C LYS A 50 15.50 6.99 -1.34
N LEU A 51 15.63 5.93 -2.12
CA LEU A 51 14.53 5.04 -2.48
C LEU A 51 14.68 3.73 -1.71
N LEU A 52 13.65 3.35 -0.96
CA LEU A 52 13.56 2.08 -0.26
C LEU A 52 12.50 1.22 -0.93
N GLU A 53 12.87 0.01 -1.33
CA GLU A 53 11.97 -0.98 -1.93
C GLU A 53 11.65 -2.06 -0.88
N PHE A 54 10.39 -2.49 -0.82
CA PHE A 54 9.93 -3.54 0.11
C PHE A 54 8.76 -4.32 -0.48
N ASP A 55 8.56 -5.55 -0.03
CA ASP A 55 7.53 -6.45 -0.57
C ASP A 55 6.18 -6.29 0.14
N LEU A 56 5.11 -6.24 -0.67
CA LEU A 56 3.71 -6.26 -0.22
C LEU A 56 3.07 -7.62 -0.56
N PRO A 57 3.16 -8.63 0.34
CA PRO A 57 2.74 -10.01 0.04
C PRO A 57 1.22 -10.24 0.13
N GLY A 58 0.43 -9.25 0.55
CA GLY A 58 -0.98 -9.46 0.86
C GLY A 58 -1.71 -8.22 1.31
N GLY A 59 -2.77 -8.43 2.10
CA GLY A 59 -3.60 -7.37 2.65
C GLY A 59 -2.90 -6.55 3.72
N ILE A 60 -3.65 -5.63 4.32
CA ILE A 60 -3.14 -4.77 5.40
C ILE A 60 -2.50 -5.60 6.52
N PRO A 61 -3.10 -6.69 7.04
CA PRO A 61 -2.49 -7.46 8.12
C PRO A 61 -1.12 -8.05 7.77
N GLU A 62 -0.93 -8.50 6.53
CA GLU A 62 0.33 -9.12 6.07
C GLU A 62 1.38 -8.09 5.65
N SER A 63 0.94 -6.97 5.07
CA SER A 63 1.79 -5.95 4.48
C SER A 63 2.21 -4.86 5.48
N TRP A 64 1.34 -4.52 6.45
CA TRP A 64 1.60 -3.44 7.41
C TRP A 64 2.85 -3.68 8.29
N PRO A 65 3.06 -4.87 8.88
CA PRO A 65 4.25 -5.11 9.69
C PRO A 65 5.55 -5.01 8.88
N LYS A 66 5.53 -5.42 7.60
CA LYS A 66 6.70 -5.33 6.72
C LYS A 66 7.06 -3.89 6.40
N LEU A 67 6.06 -3.03 6.19
CA LEU A 67 6.29 -1.60 6.00
C LEU A 67 6.90 -0.98 7.26
N LEU A 68 6.37 -1.28 8.44
CA LEU A 68 6.93 -0.77 9.70
C LEU A 68 8.39 -1.22 9.90
N GLN A 69 8.68 -2.49 9.63
CA GLN A 69 10.03 -3.02 9.68
C GLN A 69 10.96 -2.30 8.68
N ALA A 70 10.51 -2.10 7.44
CA ALA A 70 11.28 -1.39 6.42
C ALA A 70 11.60 0.06 6.84
N LEU A 71 10.69 0.71 7.58
CA LEU A 71 10.86 2.06 8.10
C LEU A 71 11.57 2.11 9.46
N ASN A 72 11.92 0.95 10.05
CA ASN A 72 12.45 0.84 11.41
C ASN A 72 11.53 1.54 12.45
N LEU A 73 10.23 1.25 12.35
CA LEU A 73 9.16 1.74 13.22
C LEU A 73 8.47 0.60 13.99
N ASP A 74 9.08 -0.57 14.04
CA ASP A 74 8.59 -1.76 14.73
C ASP A 74 8.94 -1.78 16.24
N ASP A 75 9.26 -0.62 16.82
CA ASP A 75 9.66 -0.47 18.23
C ASP A 75 8.72 -1.23 19.18
N HIS A 76 9.26 -2.29 19.77
CA HIS A 76 8.66 -3.10 20.83
C HIS A 76 8.82 -2.43 22.22
N GLU A 77 8.65 -1.10 22.33
CA GLU A 77 8.94 -0.36 23.58
C GLU A 77 7.71 0.00 24.42
N ASP A 78 6.48 -0.38 24.03
CA ASP A 78 5.29 -0.06 24.86
C ASP A 78 4.88 -1.16 25.88
N THR A 79 5.57 -2.30 25.92
CA THR A 79 5.22 -3.42 26.83
C THR A 79 6.15 -3.59 28.04
N LYS A 80 6.96 -2.60 28.41
CA LYS A 80 7.83 -2.68 29.61
C LYS A 80 7.67 -1.60 30.67
N SER A 81 6.67 -0.72 30.61
CA SER A 81 6.47 0.33 31.64
C SER A 81 5.16 0.28 32.43
N ALA A 82 4.42 -0.83 32.39
CA ALA A 82 3.22 -1.03 33.21
C ALA A 82 3.34 -2.19 34.23
N ALA A 83 4.51 -2.34 34.83
CA ALA A 83 4.68 -3.15 36.05
C ALA A 83 5.72 -2.50 36.96
N ALA A 84 5.26 -1.54 37.77
CA ALA A 84 5.90 -1.08 39.00
C ALA A 84 4.82 -0.94 40.07
#